data_AF-A0A1I8CVN5-F1
#
_entry.id   AF-A0A1I8CVN5-F1
#
_cell.length_a   1.000
_cell.length_b   1.000
_cell.length_c   1.000
_cell.angle_alpha   90.00
_cell.angle_beta   90.00
_cell.angle_gamma   90.00
#
_symmetry.space_group_name_H-M   'P 1'
#
loop_
_entity.id
_entity.type
_entity.pdbx_description
1 polymer ?
#
loop_
_entity_poly.entity_id
_entity_poly.type
_entity_poly.pdbx_seq_one_letter_code
_entity_poly.pdbx_strand_id
1 'polypeptide(L)'
;MQELNSLQGQLMGQFKEDDNPEDSGKGEDSTILFDESKPEQNPLLFEGDIVLTDQQMDAVIDAVKSQIEELGAKNTEVQQDSLKRVKRTMTSNLNQRWTVFPIPYYINTNTGVNSAAVLAGLQSWQDNTCLTFQRMNYLPSRQNAIEFILGSGCYSNIGKFQSSTPQQVSIGIGCTSMGTVTHEIGHALGLNHEQSRYDRDTYVKTYPNNIMYNYLSQFSKLTVFTEVNYGVKYDMGSTMHYDPQAFTSNGGTTLATNDKNYQKTIGQRNGLSFYDIKKVNFAYCNSTCSNTLDCQNTGYVSPKNCNVCACPNAFEGTLCESVKTTSTPCGNNDLTTSNTLQTISQSGSGTCYYLIQAPSDNYKVIATITRSSFTNALTCAKNYLEINYETDIGDTGARFCGSTSNVQVKSAGRRLLVTYIGDQFTSFTLTYRHDPPDVITTTSTTTTTTTPRPTTATTTTTTSRPTIEPTTEATTTTEATTTEATTTTEATTTTKSTTTTKATTTTEEPTIATPETTTLPLTTESPTGTWQEWTPCSGQCGGCGTSFRILNAGEKVERKFCNISPCIGNWCCDPYKFVAPFYCVPKEGRSLDPNSGIIVTDFSNDEDTPTMYERDIKWPLSFTLERD
;
A
#
# COMPACT_ATOMS: atom_id res chain seq x y z
N MET A 1 -23.85 0.46 -9.97
CA MET A 1 -24.05 -0.08 -8.59
C MET A 1 -25.22 -1.05 -8.51
N GLN A 2 -26.49 -0.67 -8.66
CA GLN A 2 -27.63 -1.60 -8.51
C GLN A 2 -27.54 -2.87 -9.40
N GLU A 3 -27.26 -2.73 -10.70
CA GLU A 3 -27.02 -3.86 -11.60
C GLU A 3 -25.89 -4.78 -11.10
N LEU A 4 -24.76 -4.19 -10.73
CA LEU A 4 -23.61 -4.93 -10.19
C LEU A 4 -23.97 -5.68 -8.89
N ASN A 5 -24.83 -5.10 -8.04
CA ASN A 5 -25.27 -5.77 -6.81
C ASN A 5 -26.17 -6.97 -7.10
N SER A 6 -27.07 -6.85 -8.08
CA SER A 6 -27.91 -7.96 -8.55
C SER A 6 -27.05 -9.12 -9.09
N LEU A 7 -26.14 -8.81 -10.03
CA LEU A 7 -25.21 -9.80 -10.60
C LEU A 7 -24.34 -10.46 -9.52
N GLN A 8 -23.78 -9.67 -8.60
CA GLN A 8 -22.94 -10.18 -7.53
C GLN A 8 -23.74 -11.05 -6.53
N GLY A 9 -25.03 -10.76 -6.30
CA GLY A 9 -25.91 -11.60 -5.49
C GLY A 9 -26.31 -12.91 -6.16
N GLN A 10 -26.46 -12.94 -7.49
CA GLN A 10 -26.55 -14.20 -8.24
C GLN A 10 -25.27 -15.03 -8.08
N LEU A 11 -24.10 -14.41 -8.29
CA LEU A 11 -22.78 -15.05 -8.15
C LEU A 11 -22.54 -15.60 -6.72
N MET A 12 -23.04 -14.92 -5.70
CA MET A 12 -22.93 -15.32 -4.29
C MET A 12 -24.06 -16.25 -3.81
N GLY A 13 -24.94 -16.71 -4.72
CA GLY A 13 -26.06 -17.60 -4.39
C GLY A 13 -27.10 -17.00 -3.44
N GLN A 14 -27.21 -15.67 -3.43
CA GLN A 14 -28.21 -14.91 -2.66
C GLN A 14 -29.50 -14.68 -3.45
N PHE A 15 -29.39 -14.58 -4.79
CA PHE A 15 -30.51 -14.38 -5.72
C PHE A 15 -30.54 -15.52 -6.76
N LYS A 16 -31.74 -15.90 -7.21
CA LYS A 16 -31.96 -16.75 -8.38
C LYS A 16 -31.88 -15.93 -9.68
N GLU A 17 -31.81 -16.61 -10.82
CA GLU A 17 -31.78 -15.97 -12.14
C GLU A 17 -33.00 -15.07 -12.40
N ASP A 18 -34.18 -15.45 -11.88
CA ASP A 18 -35.46 -14.72 -12.03
C ASP A 18 -35.83 -13.82 -10.83
N ASP A 19 -35.00 -13.73 -9.78
CA ASP A 19 -35.33 -12.90 -8.60
C ASP A 19 -35.18 -11.40 -8.96
N ASN A 20 -36.28 -10.73 -9.28
CA ASN A 20 -36.33 -9.27 -9.32
C ASN A 20 -36.05 -8.75 -7.89
N PRO A 21 -35.00 -7.93 -7.63
CA PRO A 21 -34.65 -7.51 -6.27
C PRO A 21 -35.79 -6.77 -5.54
N GLU A 22 -36.68 -6.11 -6.28
CA GLU A 22 -37.89 -5.45 -5.75
C GLU A 22 -38.96 -6.44 -5.25
N ASP A 23 -39.07 -7.63 -5.85
CA ASP A 23 -40.15 -8.61 -5.60
C ASP A 23 -39.82 -9.60 -4.45
N SER A 24 -38.62 -9.49 -3.88
CA SER A 24 -38.13 -10.39 -2.83
C SER A 24 -38.73 -10.14 -1.43
N GLY A 25 -39.50 -9.05 -1.26
CA GLY A 25 -40.03 -8.62 0.05
C GLY A 25 -38.95 -8.24 1.09
N LYS A 26 -37.67 -8.18 0.68
CA LYS A 26 -36.52 -7.77 1.50
C LYS A 26 -35.93 -6.42 1.08
N GLY A 27 -36.40 -5.86 -0.04
CA GLY A 27 -35.97 -4.57 -0.57
C GLY A 27 -36.79 -3.37 -0.05
N GLU A 28 -37.95 -3.61 0.55
CA GLU A 28 -38.76 -2.55 1.15
C GLU A 28 -38.17 -2.12 2.50
N ASP A 29 -37.93 -0.81 2.64
CA ASP A 29 -37.43 -0.12 3.84
C ASP A 29 -35.99 -0.45 4.32
N SER A 30 -35.02 -0.35 3.40
CA SER A 30 -33.69 0.13 3.77
C SER A 30 -33.27 1.30 2.88
N THR A 31 -33.40 2.51 3.42
CA THR A 31 -32.74 3.69 2.83
C THR A 31 -31.23 3.41 2.76
N ILE A 32 -30.59 3.78 1.63
CA ILE A 32 -29.15 3.66 1.46
C ILE A 32 -28.49 4.73 2.35
N LEU A 33 -28.32 4.39 3.62
CA LEU A 33 -27.74 5.27 4.63
C LEU A 33 -26.22 5.10 4.63
N PHE A 34 -25.53 6.21 4.40
CA PHE A 34 -24.11 6.33 4.65
C PHE A 34 -23.88 6.41 6.16
N ASP A 35 -23.09 5.48 6.71
CA ASP A 35 -22.68 5.48 8.11
C ASP A 35 -21.46 6.40 8.27
N GLU A 36 -21.67 7.62 8.75
CA GLU A 36 -20.59 8.60 8.99
C GLU A 36 -19.53 8.10 10.00
N SER A 37 -19.82 7.06 10.80
CA SER A 37 -18.83 6.42 11.66
C SER A 37 -17.86 5.49 10.92
N LYS A 38 -18.18 5.14 9.67
CA LYS A 38 -17.38 4.32 8.75
C LYS A 38 -17.18 5.06 7.42
N PRO A 39 -16.38 6.14 7.40
CA PRO A 39 -16.30 7.03 6.24
C PRO A 39 -15.70 6.40 4.98
N GLU A 40 -15.02 5.25 5.10
CA GLU A 40 -14.46 4.42 4.01
C GLU A 40 -15.48 3.37 3.47
N GLN A 41 -16.72 3.35 3.98
CA GLN A 41 -17.75 2.36 3.60
C GLN A 41 -18.98 3.05 2.98
N ASN A 42 -18.76 3.99 2.05
CA ASN A 42 -19.84 4.68 1.33
C ASN A 42 -20.50 3.75 0.28
N PRO A 43 -21.76 3.33 0.49
CA PRO A 43 -22.41 2.36 -0.38
C PRO A 43 -22.74 2.86 -1.79
N LEU A 44 -22.67 4.18 -2.02
CA LEU A 44 -22.89 4.80 -3.34
C LEU A 44 -21.62 4.73 -4.21
N LEU A 45 -20.47 4.47 -3.60
CA LEU A 45 -19.20 4.29 -4.29
C LEU A 45 -18.95 2.79 -4.56
N PHE A 46 -18.07 2.52 -5.53
CA PHE A 46 -17.57 1.17 -5.73
C PHE A 46 -16.59 0.84 -4.60
N GLU A 47 -16.69 -0.37 -4.07
CA GLU A 47 -15.89 -0.84 -2.92
C GLU A 47 -15.79 0.19 -1.77
N GLY A 48 -16.83 0.98 -1.51
CA GLY A 48 -16.91 1.89 -0.35
C GLY A 48 -16.29 3.29 -0.53
N ASP A 49 -15.21 3.41 -1.28
CA ASP A 49 -14.38 4.62 -1.36
C ASP A 49 -13.84 4.89 -2.78
N ILE A 50 -14.17 4.04 -3.77
CA ILE A 50 -13.72 4.21 -5.14
C ILE A 50 -14.76 4.90 -6.02
N VAL A 51 -14.36 6.03 -6.59
CA VAL A 51 -15.07 6.71 -7.69
C VAL A 51 -14.60 6.12 -9.02
N LEU A 52 -15.38 5.20 -9.59
CA LEU A 52 -15.14 4.64 -10.93
C LEU A 52 -15.60 5.59 -12.05
N THR A 53 -14.87 5.56 -13.15
CA THR A 53 -15.35 6.04 -14.47
C THR A 53 -16.32 5.04 -15.10
N ASP A 54 -17.14 5.50 -16.04
CA ASP A 54 -18.06 4.62 -16.81
C ASP A 54 -17.33 3.41 -17.41
N GLN A 55 -16.17 3.62 -18.04
CA GLN A 55 -15.36 2.53 -18.60
C GLN A 55 -14.87 1.55 -17.53
N GLN A 56 -14.52 2.03 -16.32
CA GLN A 56 -14.15 1.15 -15.21
C GLN A 56 -15.36 0.36 -14.70
N MET A 57 -16.53 0.99 -14.56
CA MET A 57 -17.78 0.34 -14.17
C MET A 57 -18.18 -0.76 -15.17
N ASP A 58 -18.17 -0.45 -16.47
CA ASP A 58 -18.44 -1.40 -17.56
C ASP A 58 -17.57 -2.67 -17.42
N ALA A 59 -16.27 -2.50 -17.24
CA ALA A 59 -15.35 -3.63 -17.16
C ALA A 59 -15.49 -4.46 -15.87
N VAL A 60 -15.94 -3.86 -14.76
CA VAL A 60 -16.30 -4.61 -13.54
C VAL A 60 -17.60 -5.39 -13.75
N ILE A 61 -18.60 -4.80 -14.40
CA ILE A 61 -19.87 -5.46 -14.73
C ILE A 61 -19.62 -6.63 -15.70
N ASP A 62 -18.86 -6.41 -16.77
CA ASP A 62 -18.45 -7.45 -17.72
C ASP A 62 -17.68 -8.59 -17.03
N ALA A 63 -16.78 -8.26 -16.10
CA ALA A 63 -16.03 -9.24 -15.31
C ALA A 63 -16.91 -10.11 -14.40
N VAL A 64 -17.96 -9.55 -13.80
CA VAL A 64 -18.92 -10.32 -12.99
C VAL A 64 -19.83 -11.18 -13.89
N LYS A 65 -20.29 -10.64 -15.03
CA LYS A 65 -21.05 -11.41 -16.04
C LYS A 65 -20.26 -12.63 -16.53
N SER A 66 -18.99 -12.46 -16.89
CA SER A 66 -18.11 -13.58 -17.27
C SER A 66 -17.93 -14.62 -16.16
N GLN A 67 -17.85 -14.20 -14.89
CA GLN A 67 -17.78 -15.14 -13.76
C GLN A 67 -19.07 -15.95 -13.57
N ILE A 68 -20.24 -15.34 -13.81
CA ILE A 68 -21.54 -16.06 -13.80
C ILE A 68 -21.59 -17.07 -14.95
N GLU A 69 -21.23 -16.65 -16.17
CA GLU A 69 -21.16 -17.54 -17.34
C GLU A 69 -20.22 -18.73 -17.11
N GLU A 70 -19.02 -18.51 -16.53
CA GLU A 70 -18.08 -19.58 -16.18
C GLU A 70 -18.60 -20.56 -15.09
N LEU A 71 -19.43 -20.09 -14.16
CA LEU A 71 -20.08 -20.97 -13.18
C LEU A 71 -21.20 -21.79 -13.81
N GLY A 72 -22.01 -21.20 -14.70
CA GLY A 72 -23.06 -21.91 -15.45
C GLY A 72 -22.49 -22.94 -16.44
N ALA A 73 -21.39 -22.59 -17.12
CA ALA A 73 -20.74 -23.43 -18.12
C ALA A 73 -20.08 -24.70 -17.55
N LYS A 74 -19.83 -24.77 -16.23
CA LYS A 74 -19.28 -25.97 -15.56
C LYS A 74 -20.21 -27.20 -15.57
N ASN A 75 -21.41 -27.09 -16.15
CA ASN A 75 -22.31 -28.20 -16.44
C ASN A 75 -22.20 -28.77 -17.87
N THR A 76 -21.32 -28.25 -18.74
CA THR A 76 -21.11 -28.80 -20.10
C THR A 76 -19.63 -28.78 -20.51
N GLU A 77 -19.19 -29.74 -21.31
CA GLU A 77 -17.77 -29.86 -21.72
C GLU A 77 -17.28 -28.63 -22.51
N VAL A 78 -16.08 -28.16 -22.17
CA VAL A 78 -15.54 -26.87 -22.60
C VAL A 78 -14.92 -26.93 -24.00
N GLN A 79 -15.35 -26.03 -24.90
CA GLN A 79 -14.51 -25.57 -26.02
C GLN A 79 -13.81 -24.26 -25.62
N GLN A 80 -12.48 -24.31 -25.53
CA GLN A 80 -11.64 -23.11 -25.42
C GLN A 80 -11.50 -22.43 -26.78
N ASP A 81 -12.48 -21.63 -27.19
CA ASP A 81 -12.24 -20.59 -28.19
C ASP A 81 -13.18 -19.39 -28.02
N SER A 82 -12.73 -18.21 -28.45
CA SER A 82 -13.45 -16.93 -28.45
C SER A 82 -13.68 -16.20 -27.11
N LEU A 83 -12.68 -16.10 -26.24
CA LEU A 83 -12.62 -14.99 -25.26
C LEU A 83 -12.51 -13.65 -26.00
N LYS A 84 -13.67 -12.99 -26.20
CA LYS A 84 -13.75 -11.64 -26.77
C LYS A 84 -12.90 -10.68 -25.96
N ARG A 85 -12.28 -9.73 -26.67
CA ARG A 85 -11.27 -8.77 -26.17
C ARG A 85 -11.83 -7.87 -25.07
N VAL A 86 -11.78 -8.34 -23.81
CA VAL A 86 -12.20 -7.58 -22.61
C VAL A 86 -11.48 -6.23 -22.56
N LYS A 87 -12.25 -5.15 -22.36
CA LYS A 87 -11.70 -3.80 -22.23
C LYS A 87 -10.97 -3.68 -20.89
N ARG A 88 -9.66 -3.46 -20.95
CA ARG A 88 -8.80 -3.35 -19.76
C ARG A 88 -9.10 -2.07 -18.98
N THR A 89 -9.41 -2.23 -17.71
CA THR A 89 -9.39 -1.15 -16.71
C THR A 89 -8.44 -1.50 -15.58
N MET A 90 -8.53 -0.82 -14.43
CA MET A 90 -7.32 -0.19 -13.93
C MET A 90 -6.55 -0.94 -12.84
N THR A 91 -5.81 -1.94 -13.29
CA THR A 91 -4.42 -2.17 -12.85
C THR A 91 -3.51 -2.67 -13.99
N SER A 92 -4.06 -3.03 -15.15
CA SER A 92 -3.28 -3.38 -16.38
C SER A 92 -3.17 -2.27 -17.43
N ASN A 93 -4.01 -1.22 -17.36
CA ASN A 93 -4.03 -0.12 -18.35
C ASN A 93 -2.98 0.98 -18.04
N LEU A 94 -1.90 1.03 -18.83
CA LEU A 94 -0.81 1.99 -18.68
C LEU A 94 -1.23 3.46 -18.83
N ASN A 95 -2.30 3.75 -19.60
CA ASN A 95 -2.71 5.14 -19.88
C ASN A 95 -3.27 5.88 -18.64
N GLN A 96 -3.77 5.11 -17.67
CA GLN A 96 -4.33 5.60 -16.41
C GLN A 96 -3.27 5.65 -15.28
N ARG A 97 -1.99 5.33 -15.59
CA ARG A 97 -0.88 5.61 -14.67
C ARG A 97 -0.47 7.07 -14.74
N TRP A 98 0.10 7.59 -13.65
CA TRP A 98 0.85 8.84 -13.69
C TRP A 98 2.15 8.63 -14.47
N THR A 99 2.34 9.40 -15.55
CA THR A 99 3.47 9.24 -16.49
C THR A 99 4.37 10.48 -16.53
N VAL A 100 3.99 11.53 -15.80
CA VAL A 100 4.73 12.79 -15.68
C VAL A 100 4.91 13.03 -14.19
N PHE A 101 6.16 13.27 -13.81
CA PHE A 101 6.57 13.53 -12.43
C PHE A 101 7.28 14.88 -12.34
N PRO A 102 7.11 15.63 -11.24
CA PRO A 102 6.25 15.34 -10.08
C PRO A 102 4.75 15.36 -10.39
N ILE A 103 3.95 14.59 -9.65
CA ILE A 103 2.49 14.60 -9.74
C ILE A 103 1.97 15.95 -9.21
N PRO A 104 1.25 16.76 -10.00
CA PRO A 104 0.68 18.01 -9.51
C PRO A 104 -0.44 17.75 -8.50
N TYR A 105 -0.47 18.49 -7.40
CA TYR A 105 -1.58 18.45 -6.45
C TYR A 105 -1.97 19.83 -5.92
N TYR A 106 -3.25 20.02 -5.63
CA TYR A 106 -3.81 21.18 -4.96
C TYR A 106 -4.49 20.73 -3.66
N ILE A 107 -4.32 21.50 -2.59
CA ILE A 107 -5.06 21.29 -1.34
C ILE A 107 -6.10 22.39 -1.26
N ASN A 108 -7.38 22.05 -1.42
CA ASN A 108 -8.46 23.02 -1.42
C ASN A 108 -8.86 23.38 0.02
N THR A 109 -8.06 24.25 0.63
CA THR A 109 -8.24 24.70 2.03
C THR A 109 -9.60 25.34 2.29
N ASN A 110 -10.29 25.84 1.26
CA ASN A 110 -11.63 26.43 1.38
C ASN A 110 -12.70 25.38 1.78
N THR A 111 -12.44 24.09 1.52
CA THR A 111 -13.31 23.00 1.97
C THR A 111 -13.09 22.64 3.45
N GLY A 112 -12.00 23.11 4.07
CA GLY A 112 -11.62 22.69 5.43
C GLY A 112 -10.81 21.38 5.48
N VAL A 113 -10.34 20.86 4.35
CA VAL A 113 -9.52 19.64 4.29
C VAL A 113 -8.26 19.75 5.15
N ASN A 114 -7.93 18.68 5.88
CA ASN A 114 -6.77 18.69 6.77
C ASN A 114 -5.45 18.63 5.98
N SER A 115 -4.87 19.80 5.73
CA SER A 115 -3.62 19.95 4.99
C SER A 115 -2.45 19.17 5.59
N ALA A 116 -2.40 19.04 6.92
CA ALA A 116 -1.32 18.31 7.61
C ALA A 116 -1.37 16.80 7.31
N ALA A 117 -2.56 16.21 7.41
CA ALA A 117 -2.77 14.78 7.13
C ALA A 117 -2.44 14.46 5.67
N VAL A 118 -2.90 15.28 4.71
CA VAL A 118 -2.57 15.18 3.29
C VAL A 118 -1.06 15.23 3.05
N LEU A 119 -0.37 16.23 3.60
CA LEU A 119 1.09 16.36 3.44
C LEU A 119 1.86 15.19 4.06
N ALA A 120 1.40 14.65 5.19
CA ALA A 120 2.01 13.49 5.83
C ALA A 120 1.82 12.20 5.00
N GLY A 121 0.64 11.97 4.43
CA GLY A 121 0.39 10.83 3.54
C GLY A 121 1.16 10.92 2.23
N LEU A 122 1.24 12.11 1.62
CA LEU A 122 2.10 12.38 0.46
C LEU A 122 3.57 12.10 0.81
N GLN A 123 4.06 12.58 1.96
CA GLN A 123 5.43 12.35 2.39
C GLN A 123 5.74 10.86 2.59
N SER A 124 4.81 10.09 3.17
CA SER A 124 4.95 8.63 3.31
C SER A 124 5.20 7.93 1.97
N TRP A 125 4.45 8.31 0.92
CA TRP A 125 4.70 7.82 -0.44
C TRP A 125 6.03 8.33 -1.02
N GLN A 126 6.40 9.58 -0.79
CA GLN A 126 7.68 10.15 -1.26
C GLN A 126 8.90 9.55 -0.58
N ASP A 127 8.84 9.17 0.70
CA ASP A 127 9.97 8.58 1.42
C ASP A 127 10.26 7.16 0.91
N ASN A 128 9.20 6.42 0.56
CA ASN A 128 9.28 4.99 0.25
C ASN A 128 9.32 4.64 -1.25
N THR A 129 9.10 5.61 -2.15
CA THR A 129 9.05 5.36 -3.61
C THR A 129 9.85 6.36 -4.44
N CYS A 130 10.02 6.13 -5.75
CA CYS A 130 10.55 7.15 -6.66
C CYS A 130 9.59 8.34 -6.87
N LEU A 131 8.33 8.22 -6.47
CA LEU A 131 7.30 9.22 -6.74
C LEU A 131 7.60 10.53 -6.02
N THR A 132 7.21 11.63 -6.67
CA THR A 132 7.35 13.00 -6.18
C THR A 132 6.07 13.77 -6.50
N PHE A 133 5.71 14.73 -5.64
CA PHE A 133 4.48 15.49 -5.75
C PHE A 133 4.78 17.00 -5.70
N GLN A 134 4.12 17.78 -6.56
CA GLN A 134 4.32 19.23 -6.65
C GLN A 134 3.05 19.97 -6.22
N ARG A 135 3.18 20.80 -5.18
CA ARG A 135 2.08 21.63 -4.72
C ARG A 135 1.80 22.76 -5.72
N MET A 136 0.55 22.87 -6.13
CA MET A 136 0.01 23.97 -6.92
C MET A 136 -0.57 25.03 -5.98
N ASN A 137 -0.44 26.31 -6.35
CA ASN A 137 -1.03 27.43 -5.59
C ASN A 137 -2.51 27.65 -5.91
N TYR A 138 -2.98 27.10 -7.03
CA TYR A 138 -4.36 27.17 -7.50
C TYR A 138 -4.73 25.86 -8.20
N LEU A 139 -6.03 25.56 -8.27
CA LEU A 139 -6.56 24.41 -8.99
C LEU A 139 -6.36 24.61 -10.51
N PRO A 140 -5.59 23.76 -11.23
CA PRO A 140 -5.34 23.95 -12.65
C PRO A 140 -6.57 23.56 -13.49
N SER A 141 -6.89 24.34 -14.52
CA SER A 141 -8.12 24.15 -15.32
C SER A 141 -7.97 23.28 -16.56
N ARG A 142 -6.72 22.91 -16.94
CA ARG A 142 -6.40 22.15 -18.16
C ARG A 142 -5.23 21.17 -17.96
N GLN A 143 -5.13 20.56 -16.78
CA GLN A 143 -4.07 19.62 -16.43
C GLN A 143 -4.60 18.57 -15.46
N ASN A 144 -4.16 17.31 -15.59
CA ASN A 144 -4.37 16.31 -14.56
C ASN A 144 -3.58 16.68 -13.30
N ALA A 145 -4.29 16.76 -12.18
CA ALA A 145 -3.75 16.99 -10.86
C ALA A 145 -4.61 16.26 -9.83
N ILE A 146 -4.11 16.10 -8.62
CA ILE A 146 -4.91 15.63 -7.48
C ILE A 146 -5.43 16.85 -6.71
N GLU A 147 -6.74 16.99 -6.58
CA GLU A 147 -7.37 17.95 -5.68
C GLU A 147 -7.77 17.26 -4.37
N PHE A 148 -7.13 17.65 -3.27
CA PHE A 148 -7.54 17.20 -1.94
C PHE A 148 -8.67 18.09 -1.40
N ILE A 149 -9.78 17.48 -0.99
CA ILE A 149 -10.99 18.14 -0.48
C ILE A 149 -11.49 17.51 0.83
N LEU A 150 -12.35 18.24 1.56
CA LEU A 150 -13.19 17.70 2.61
C LEU A 150 -14.55 17.32 1.98
N GLY A 151 -14.67 16.08 1.50
CA GLY A 151 -15.94 15.53 1.03
C GLY A 151 -16.69 14.79 2.14
N SER A 152 -17.82 14.18 1.76
CA SER A 152 -18.55 13.23 2.62
C SER A 152 -17.88 11.85 2.49
N GLY A 153 -17.21 11.41 3.56
CA GLY A 153 -16.42 10.18 3.59
C GLY A 153 -14.99 10.33 3.07
N CYS A 154 -14.30 9.19 3.01
CA CYS A 154 -12.98 9.03 2.42
C CYS A 154 -13.19 8.41 1.03
N TYR A 155 -12.61 9.00 -0.02
CA TYR A 155 -12.70 8.43 -1.36
C TYR A 155 -11.69 8.99 -2.36
N SER A 156 -11.44 8.22 -3.42
CA SER A 156 -10.56 8.58 -4.52
C SER A 156 -11.02 7.91 -5.83
N ASN A 157 -10.57 8.44 -6.98
CA ASN A 157 -10.55 7.65 -8.21
C ASN A 157 -9.41 6.62 -8.15
N ILE A 158 -9.57 5.46 -8.81
CA ILE A 158 -8.43 4.59 -9.12
C ILE A 158 -7.62 5.22 -10.26
N GLY A 159 -6.39 5.62 -9.93
CA GLY A 159 -5.36 6.13 -10.82
C GLY A 159 -5.57 7.53 -11.36
N LYS A 160 -4.77 7.88 -12.37
CA LYS A 160 -4.89 9.14 -13.11
C LYS A 160 -6.15 9.09 -13.97
N PHE A 161 -7.17 9.84 -13.56
CA PHE A 161 -8.39 10.05 -14.33
C PHE A 161 -8.05 10.69 -15.68
N GLN A 162 -8.55 10.13 -16.78
CA GLN A 162 -8.17 10.53 -18.15
C GLN A 162 -8.93 11.77 -18.67
N SER A 163 -9.25 12.72 -17.81
CA SER A 163 -9.74 14.04 -18.21
C SER A 163 -8.58 14.99 -18.53
N SER A 164 -8.87 16.26 -18.81
CA SER A 164 -7.90 17.37 -18.75
C SER A 164 -8.07 18.21 -17.47
N THR A 165 -8.66 17.64 -16.42
CA THR A 165 -8.99 18.33 -15.18
C THR A 165 -8.35 17.63 -13.98
N PRO A 166 -8.30 18.29 -12.81
CA PRO A 166 -8.00 17.63 -11.56
C PRO A 166 -9.04 16.56 -11.24
N GLN A 167 -8.59 15.52 -10.54
CA GLN A 167 -9.42 14.49 -9.92
C GLN A 167 -9.47 14.73 -8.42
N GLN A 168 -10.56 14.38 -7.76
CA GLN A 168 -10.74 14.65 -6.34
C GLN A 168 -10.32 13.45 -5.48
N VAL A 169 -9.71 13.77 -4.34
CA VAL A 169 -9.41 12.86 -3.25
C VAL A 169 -10.01 13.46 -1.97
N SER A 170 -11.01 12.80 -1.42
CA SER A 170 -11.68 13.24 -0.20
C SER A 170 -10.97 12.73 1.03
N ILE A 171 -10.41 13.66 1.82
CA ILE A 171 -10.00 13.40 3.20
C ILE A 171 -11.04 14.08 4.11
N GLY A 172 -12.21 13.45 4.19
CA GLY A 172 -13.35 13.90 4.97
C GLY A 172 -13.17 13.78 6.50
N ILE A 173 -14.27 13.98 7.23
CA ILE A 173 -14.31 13.78 8.69
C ILE A 173 -14.02 12.30 9.00
N GLY A 174 -13.10 12.05 9.95
CA GLY A 174 -12.63 10.71 10.30
C GLY A 174 -11.47 10.19 9.43
N CYS A 175 -11.22 10.77 8.25
CA CYS A 175 -10.26 10.25 7.27
C CYS A 175 -8.79 10.63 7.52
N THR A 176 -8.48 11.35 8.60
CA THR A 176 -7.15 11.96 8.82
C THR A 176 -6.10 11.02 9.43
N SER A 177 -6.37 9.71 9.47
CA SER A 177 -5.40 8.70 9.90
C SER A 177 -4.31 8.52 8.84
N MET A 178 -3.08 8.16 9.24
CA MET A 178 -2.00 7.91 8.28
C MET A 178 -2.37 6.80 7.29
N GLY A 179 -2.94 5.69 7.78
CA GLY A 179 -3.41 4.59 6.94
C GLY A 179 -4.43 5.06 5.91
N THR A 180 -5.51 5.72 6.36
CA THR A 180 -6.59 6.21 5.49
C THR A 180 -6.06 7.21 4.45
N VAL A 181 -5.26 8.23 4.82
CA VAL A 181 -4.72 9.16 3.80
C VAL A 181 -3.80 8.45 2.82
N THR A 182 -2.96 7.50 3.28
CA THR A 182 -2.10 6.73 2.35
C THR A 182 -2.89 5.76 1.47
N HIS A 183 -4.04 5.26 1.94
CA HIS A 183 -4.98 4.42 1.20
C HIS A 183 -5.61 5.19 0.04
N GLU A 184 -6.16 6.38 0.31
CA GLU A 184 -6.76 7.24 -0.73
C GLU A 184 -5.74 7.69 -1.79
N ILE A 185 -4.53 8.04 -1.37
CA ILE A 185 -3.44 8.31 -2.31
C ILE A 185 -3.04 7.03 -3.05
N GLY A 186 -3.09 5.87 -2.40
CA GLY A 186 -2.89 4.55 -3.01
C GLY A 186 -3.86 4.29 -4.15
N HIS A 187 -5.15 4.57 -3.96
CA HIS A 187 -6.14 4.58 -5.04
C HIS A 187 -5.77 5.55 -6.14
N ALA A 188 -5.46 6.82 -5.85
CA ALA A 188 -5.04 7.80 -6.85
C ALA A 188 -3.76 7.39 -7.62
N LEU A 189 -2.90 6.55 -7.03
CA LEU A 189 -1.74 5.93 -7.68
C LEU A 189 -2.07 4.64 -8.44
N GLY A 190 -3.23 4.04 -8.18
CA GLY A 190 -3.75 2.89 -8.92
C GLY A 190 -3.78 1.56 -8.18
N LEU A 191 -3.67 1.57 -6.85
CA LEU A 191 -3.97 0.38 -6.05
C LEU A 191 -5.49 0.17 -6.01
N ASN A 192 -5.90 -1.09 -6.18
CA ASN A 192 -7.25 -1.54 -5.85
C ASN A 192 -7.21 -2.14 -4.43
N HIS A 193 -8.35 -2.52 -3.89
CA HIS A 193 -8.37 -3.24 -2.62
C HIS A 193 -7.71 -4.61 -2.70
N GLU A 194 -7.04 -5.04 -1.63
CA GLU A 194 -6.44 -6.37 -1.60
C GLU A 194 -7.50 -7.49 -1.60
N GLN A 195 -8.64 -7.30 -0.93
CA GLN A 195 -9.75 -8.26 -0.98
C GLN A 195 -10.56 -8.23 -2.28
N SER A 196 -10.20 -7.41 -3.27
CA SER A 196 -10.78 -7.46 -4.62
C SER A 196 -9.97 -8.32 -5.60
N ARG A 197 -8.75 -8.74 -5.21
CA ARG A 197 -7.84 -9.54 -6.06
C ARG A 197 -8.48 -10.81 -6.61
N TYR A 198 -8.07 -11.21 -7.81
CA TYR A 198 -8.59 -12.41 -8.47
C TYR A 198 -8.30 -13.70 -7.70
N ASP A 199 -7.20 -13.74 -6.94
CA ASP A 199 -6.70 -14.89 -6.17
C ASP A 199 -7.15 -14.91 -4.69
N ARG A 200 -7.92 -13.90 -4.25
CA ARG A 200 -8.28 -13.70 -2.83
C ARG A 200 -8.86 -14.93 -2.14
N ASP A 201 -9.63 -15.76 -2.85
CA ASP A 201 -10.44 -16.82 -2.23
C ASP A 201 -9.55 -17.96 -1.68
N THR A 202 -8.26 -17.96 -2.05
CA THR A 202 -7.23 -18.80 -1.44
C THR A 202 -6.80 -18.32 -0.04
N TYR A 203 -6.98 -17.02 0.26
CA TYR A 203 -6.58 -16.34 1.49
C TYR A 203 -7.75 -16.00 2.41
N VAL A 204 -8.88 -15.57 1.85
CA VAL A 204 -10.06 -15.08 2.57
C VAL A 204 -11.35 -15.70 2.04
N LYS A 205 -12.42 -15.65 2.83
CA LYS A 205 -13.77 -16.11 2.47
C LYS A 205 -14.81 -15.07 2.85
N THR A 206 -15.66 -14.72 1.89
CA THR A 206 -16.82 -13.85 2.10
C THR A 206 -18.00 -14.61 2.72
N TYR A 207 -18.79 -13.92 3.54
CA TYR A 207 -20.00 -14.43 4.19
C TYR A 207 -21.21 -13.56 3.77
N PRO A 208 -21.85 -13.87 2.62
CA PRO A 208 -22.95 -13.07 2.05
C PRO A 208 -24.06 -12.75 3.05
N ASN A 209 -24.45 -13.75 3.87
CA ASN A 209 -25.53 -13.63 4.84
C ASN A 209 -25.28 -12.61 5.97
N ASN A 210 -24.03 -12.16 6.17
CA ASN A 210 -23.68 -11.11 7.14
C ASN A 210 -23.49 -9.75 6.46
N ILE A 211 -23.47 -9.68 5.13
CA ILE A 211 -23.33 -8.43 4.37
C ILE A 211 -24.72 -7.78 4.23
N MET A 212 -24.78 -6.45 4.23
CA MET A 212 -26.01 -5.71 3.92
C MET A 212 -26.48 -6.02 2.49
N TYR A 213 -27.77 -6.33 2.32
CA TYR A 213 -28.36 -6.88 1.08
C TYR A 213 -27.99 -6.08 -0.20
N ASN A 214 -28.01 -4.75 -0.11
CA ASN A 214 -27.70 -3.85 -1.23
C ASN A 214 -26.20 -3.69 -1.53
N TYR A 215 -25.31 -4.27 -0.71
CA TYR A 215 -23.86 -4.02 -0.70
C TYR A 215 -23.02 -5.28 -0.98
N LEU A 216 -23.61 -6.35 -1.55
CA LEU A 216 -22.86 -7.51 -2.04
C LEU A 216 -21.83 -7.14 -3.12
N SER A 217 -22.16 -6.16 -3.97
CA SER A 217 -21.25 -5.56 -4.97
C SER A 217 -19.94 -5.02 -4.40
N GLN A 218 -19.90 -4.66 -3.11
CA GLN A 218 -18.69 -4.21 -2.41
C GLN A 218 -17.67 -5.33 -2.16
N PHE A 219 -18.02 -6.58 -2.52
CA PHE A 219 -17.16 -7.77 -2.46
C PHE A 219 -16.97 -8.41 -3.84
N SER A 220 -17.09 -7.63 -4.92
CA SER A 220 -16.77 -8.06 -6.29
C SER A 220 -15.31 -8.56 -6.39
N LYS A 221 -15.00 -9.37 -7.40
CA LYS A 221 -13.61 -9.74 -7.74
C LYS A 221 -13.18 -9.09 -9.05
N LEU A 222 -11.97 -8.56 -9.05
CA LEU A 222 -11.20 -8.28 -10.23
C LEU A 222 -10.78 -9.58 -10.93
N THR A 223 -10.35 -9.45 -12.18
CA THR A 223 -9.87 -10.57 -13.01
C THR A 223 -8.38 -10.43 -13.27
N VAL A 224 -7.74 -11.51 -13.72
CA VAL A 224 -6.35 -11.50 -14.23
C VAL A 224 -6.11 -10.53 -15.40
N PHE A 225 -7.16 -9.96 -16.00
CA PHE A 225 -7.08 -8.99 -17.09
C PHE A 225 -7.25 -7.55 -16.62
N THR A 226 -7.99 -7.34 -15.54
CA THR A 226 -8.20 -6.01 -14.92
C THR A 226 -7.16 -5.72 -13.85
N GLU A 227 -6.57 -6.73 -13.21
CA GLU A 227 -5.57 -6.61 -12.14
C GLU A 227 -4.13 -6.97 -12.56
N VAL A 228 -3.13 -6.37 -11.92
CA VAL A 228 -1.69 -6.71 -12.03
C VAL A 228 -1.04 -6.56 -10.65
N ASN A 229 -0.71 -7.69 -10.02
CA ASN A 229 -0.01 -7.75 -8.72
C ASN A 229 1.53 -7.68 -8.82
N TYR A 230 2.10 -7.66 -10.03
CA TYR A 230 3.56 -7.67 -10.28
C TYR A 230 4.31 -8.85 -9.63
N GLY A 231 3.63 -9.99 -9.39
CA GLY A 231 4.20 -11.12 -8.66
C GLY A 231 4.33 -10.91 -7.15
N VAL A 232 3.73 -9.84 -6.60
CA VAL A 232 3.65 -9.62 -5.15
C VAL A 232 2.50 -10.46 -4.58
N LYS A 233 2.81 -11.23 -3.51
CA LYS A 233 1.86 -12.07 -2.79
C LYS A 233 0.67 -11.26 -2.25
N TYR A 234 -0.43 -11.94 -1.95
CA TYR A 234 -1.56 -11.37 -1.22
C TYR A 234 -1.12 -10.97 0.19
N ASP A 235 -1.30 -9.70 0.55
CA ASP A 235 -0.83 -9.16 1.83
C ASP A 235 -1.99 -8.92 2.80
N MET A 236 -2.05 -9.78 3.82
CA MET A 236 -3.06 -9.71 4.89
C MET A 236 -2.97 -8.43 5.75
N GLY A 237 -1.86 -7.71 5.69
CA GLY A 237 -1.63 -6.45 6.41
C GLY A 237 -1.67 -5.21 5.54
N SER A 238 -2.00 -5.33 4.25
CA SER A 238 -2.10 -4.19 3.32
C SER A 238 -3.02 -3.11 3.89
N THR A 239 -2.64 -1.85 3.74
CA THR A 239 -3.55 -0.73 4.08
C THR A 239 -4.77 -0.71 3.16
N MET A 240 -4.68 -1.38 1.99
CA MET A 240 -5.76 -1.56 1.01
C MET A 240 -6.65 -2.77 1.31
N HIS A 241 -6.52 -3.43 2.47
CA HIS A 241 -7.39 -4.54 2.85
C HIS A 241 -8.55 -4.06 3.74
N TYR A 242 -9.77 -4.56 3.48
CA TYR A 242 -10.93 -4.39 4.35
C TYR A 242 -10.76 -5.02 5.73
N ASP A 243 -11.52 -4.50 6.69
CA ASP A 243 -11.68 -5.09 8.02
C ASP A 243 -12.63 -6.31 8.02
N PRO A 244 -12.62 -7.16 9.06
CA PRO A 244 -13.44 -8.37 9.14
C PRO A 244 -14.97 -8.16 9.07
N GLN A 245 -15.44 -6.94 9.35
CA GLN A 245 -16.84 -6.55 9.52
C GLN A 245 -17.27 -5.45 8.53
N ALA A 246 -16.51 -5.25 7.44
CA ALA A 246 -16.86 -4.31 6.38
C ALA A 246 -18.28 -4.61 5.84
N PHE A 247 -19.13 -3.57 5.73
CA PHE A 247 -20.53 -3.66 5.28
C PHE A 247 -21.41 -4.69 6.04
N THR A 248 -21.07 -5.02 7.28
CA THR A 248 -21.85 -5.96 8.10
C THR A 248 -23.26 -5.43 8.40
N SER A 249 -24.27 -6.28 8.26
CA SER A 249 -25.67 -5.98 8.61
C SER A 249 -26.00 -6.28 10.08
N ASN A 250 -25.16 -7.07 10.76
CA ASN A 250 -25.47 -7.68 12.05
C ASN A 250 -24.30 -7.70 13.04
N GLY A 251 -23.17 -7.03 12.72
CA GLY A 251 -21.93 -7.12 13.50
C GLY A 251 -21.17 -8.44 13.32
N GLY A 252 -21.66 -9.36 12.48
CA GLY A 252 -20.98 -10.59 12.11
C GLY A 252 -19.84 -10.36 11.12
N THR A 253 -18.89 -11.29 11.09
CA THR A 253 -17.79 -11.30 10.12
C THR A 253 -18.32 -11.44 8.70
N THR A 254 -18.03 -10.46 7.85
CA THR A 254 -18.32 -10.47 6.41
C THR A 254 -17.15 -11.03 5.60
N LEU A 255 -15.92 -10.85 6.09
CA LEU A 255 -14.69 -11.35 5.49
C LEU A 255 -13.83 -12.10 6.52
N ALA A 256 -13.80 -13.43 6.42
CA ALA A 256 -12.98 -14.27 7.28
C ALA A 256 -11.67 -14.66 6.60
N THR A 257 -10.58 -14.78 7.35
CA THR A 257 -9.32 -15.33 6.83
C THR A 257 -9.37 -16.86 6.86
N ASN A 258 -8.88 -17.52 5.81
CA ASN A 258 -8.85 -18.98 5.72
C ASN A 258 -7.94 -19.58 6.80
N ASP A 259 -6.79 -18.97 7.04
CA ASP A 259 -6.03 -19.14 8.29
C ASP A 259 -6.57 -18.18 9.35
N LYS A 260 -7.20 -18.74 10.39
CA LYS A 260 -7.86 -18.00 11.46
C LYS A 260 -6.93 -17.12 12.30
N ASN A 261 -5.62 -17.42 12.31
CA ASN A 261 -4.66 -16.58 13.04
C ASN A 261 -4.51 -15.19 12.42
N TYR A 262 -4.71 -15.08 11.10
CA TYR A 262 -4.66 -13.79 10.39
C TYR A 262 -5.90 -12.92 10.60
N GLN A 263 -6.95 -13.41 11.27
CA GLN A 263 -8.25 -12.73 11.33
C GLN A 263 -8.21 -11.33 11.93
N LYS A 264 -7.27 -11.06 12.84
CA LYS A 264 -7.03 -9.73 13.43
C LYS A 264 -5.93 -8.92 12.73
N THR A 265 -5.42 -9.37 11.59
CA THR A 265 -4.37 -8.70 10.80
C THR A 265 -4.99 -7.74 9.78
N ILE A 266 -6.06 -8.19 9.12
CA ILE A 266 -6.76 -7.47 8.06
C ILE A 266 -7.49 -6.21 8.57
N GLY A 267 -7.62 -5.19 7.72
CA GLY A 267 -8.31 -3.94 8.05
C GLY A 267 -7.47 -2.92 8.83
N GLN A 268 -6.14 -3.03 8.81
CA GLN A 268 -5.28 -2.11 9.55
C GLN A 268 -5.24 -0.74 8.86
N ARG A 269 -5.11 0.34 9.66
CA ARG A 269 -5.05 1.74 9.19
C ARG A 269 -3.91 2.54 9.86
N ASN A 270 -2.80 1.88 10.18
CA ASN A 270 -1.60 2.55 10.69
C ASN A 270 -0.82 3.29 9.59
N GLY A 271 -0.84 2.74 8.38
CA GLY A 271 0.00 3.17 7.26
C GLY A 271 0.25 2.02 6.29
N LEU A 272 1.00 2.30 5.23
CA LEU A 272 1.38 1.35 4.19
C LEU A 272 2.11 0.13 4.74
N SER A 273 1.79 -1.04 4.19
CA SER A 273 2.63 -2.23 4.33
C SER A 273 3.87 -2.13 3.43
N PHE A 274 4.83 -3.03 3.64
CA PHE A 274 5.96 -3.17 2.73
C PHE A 274 5.52 -3.58 1.31
N TYR A 275 4.41 -4.33 1.18
CA TYR A 275 3.92 -4.84 -0.09
C TYR A 275 3.03 -3.84 -0.85
N ASP A 276 2.35 -2.92 -0.17
CA ASP A 276 1.75 -1.74 -0.78
C ASP A 276 2.81 -0.89 -1.50
N ILE A 277 3.91 -0.60 -0.81
CA ILE A 277 5.06 0.15 -1.34
C ILE A 277 5.71 -0.61 -2.51
N LYS A 278 5.94 -1.92 -2.35
CA LYS A 278 6.57 -2.77 -3.37
C LYS A 278 5.78 -2.79 -4.68
N LYS A 279 4.44 -2.92 -4.62
CA LYS A 279 3.55 -2.87 -5.79
C LYS A 279 3.69 -1.54 -6.54
N VAL A 280 3.68 -0.41 -5.84
CA VAL A 280 3.86 0.92 -6.45
C VAL A 280 5.27 1.11 -7.03
N ASN A 281 6.32 0.64 -6.35
CA ASN A 281 7.68 0.70 -6.86
C ASN A 281 7.88 -0.17 -8.12
N PHE A 282 7.25 -1.35 -8.21
CA PHE A 282 7.27 -2.15 -9.44
C PHE A 282 6.41 -1.52 -10.56
N ALA A 283 5.32 -0.83 -10.21
CA ALA A 283 4.45 -0.15 -11.17
C ALA A 283 5.08 1.11 -11.81
N TYR A 284 5.90 1.85 -11.07
CA TYR A 284 6.37 3.19 -11.44
C TYR A 284 7.89 3.37 -11.47
N CYS A 285 8.64 2.63 -10.65
CA CYS A 285 10.04 2.92 -10.34
C CYS A 285 11.03 1.88 -10.88
N ASN A 286 10.55 0.87 -11.62
CA ASN A 286 11.39 -0.22 -12.12
C ASN A 286 12.50 0.25 -13.10
N SER A 287 12.36 1.44 -13.71
CA SER A 287 13.38 2.05 -14.57
C SER A 287 14.30 3.05 -13.85
N THR A 288 14.14 3.26 -12.53
CA THR A 288 14.96 4.21 -11.75
C THR A 288 16.40 3.71 -11.55
N CYS A 289 16.59 2.39 -11.48
CA CYS A 289 17.88 1.77 -11.22
C CYS A 289 18.26 0.79 -12.34
N SER A 290 19.46 0.96 -12.90
CA SER A 290 20.03 0.03 -13.88
C SER A 290 20.71 -1.19 -13.25
N ASN A 291 21.04 -1.11 -11.95
CA ASN A 291 21.72 -2.17 -11.21
C ASN A 291 20.69 -3.16 -10.64
N THR A 292 21.01 -4.45 -10.73
CA THR A 292 20.31 -5.52 -10.01
C THR A 292 21.11 -5.91 -8.77
N LEU A 293 20.46 -5.95 -7.60
CA LEU A 293 21.03 -6.47 -6.35
C LEU A 293 20.32 -7.77 -5.96
N ASP A 294 21.04 -8.71 -5.38
CA ASP A 294 20.48 -9.96 -4.84
C ASP A 294 19.85 -9.70 -3.47
N CYS A 295 18.69 -9.03 -3.48
CA CYS A 295 17.98 -8.63 -2.28
C CYS A 295 17.34 -9.83 -1.59
N GLN A 296 17.79 -10.11 -0.37
CA GLN A 296 17.30 -11.19 0.46
C GLN A 296 15.96 -10.83 1.13
N ASN A 297 15.33 -11.84 1.73
CA ASN A 297 14.14 -11.68 2.57
C ASN A 297 13.01 -10.88 1.88
N THR A 298 12.85 -11.09 0.57
CA THR A 298 11.88 -10.42 -0.33
C THR A 298 12.01 -8.91 -0.45
N GLY A 299 13.16 -8.36 -0.04
CA GLY A 299 13.59 -7.02 -0.43
C GLY A 299 13.70 -6.84 -1.95
N TYR A 300 13.90 -5.60 -2.38
CA TYR A 300 14.09 -5.24 -3.80
C TYR A 300 14.99 -4.00 -3.90
N VAL A 301 15.59 -3.72 -5.05
CA VAL A 301 16.50 -2.57 -5.22
C VAL A 301 15.77 -1.28 -4.87
N SER A 302 16.33 -0.48 -3.95
CA SER A 302 15.69 0.76 -3.52
C SER A 302 15.74 1.80 -4.63
N PRO A 303 14.59 2.33 -5.11
CA PRO A 303 14.59 3.37 -6.13
C PRO A 303 15.09 4.73 -5.59
N LYS A 304 15.28 4.87 -4.27
CA LYS A 304 15.96 6.03 -3.67
C LYS A 304 17.48 5.92 -3.66
N ASN A 305 18.01 4.70 -3.71
CA ASN A 305 19.45 4.43 -3.69
C ASN A 305 19.73 3.06 -4.32
N CYS A 306 20.13 3.06 -5.59
CA CYS A 306 20.35 1.86 -6.40
C CYS A 306 21.51 0.94 -5.94
N ASN A 307 22.17 1.27 -4.82
CA ASN A 307 23.24 0.47 -4.22
C ASN A 307 22.80 -0.24 -2.93
N VAL A 308 21.54 -0.08 -2.50
CA VAL A 308 20.96 -0.79 -1.35
C VAL A 308 19.57 -1.33 -1.69
N CYS A 309 19.16 -2.39 -1.01
CA CYS A 309 17.81 -2.91 -1.08
C CYS A 309 16.87 -2.14 -0.13
N ALA A 310 15.62 -1.96 -0.56
CA ALA A 310 14.51 -1.65 0.33
C ALA A 310 14.09 -2.94 1.04
N CYS A 311 14.08 -2.91 2.37
CA CYS A 311 13.88 -4.10 3.21
C CYS A 311 12.51 -4.12 3.87
N PRO A 312 11.90 -5.31 4.08
CA PRO A 312 10.75 -5.44 4.96
C PRO A 312 11.11 -5.01 6.39
N ASN A 313 10.10 -4.58 7.16
CA ASN A 313 10.27 -3.86 8.42
C ASN A 313 11.20 -4.52 9.46
N ALA A 314 11.29 -5.85 9.46
CA ALA A 314 12.09 -6.65 10.37
C ALA A 314 13.54 -6.91 9.93
N PHE A 315 13.94 -6.42 8.75
CA PHE A 315 15.27 -6.66 8.17
C PHE A 315 16.02 -5.35 7.89
N GLU A 316 17.35 -5.44 7.91
CA GLU A 316 18.27 -4.38 7.57
C GLU A 316 19.54 -4.93 6.90
N GLY A 317 20.48 -4.05 6.56
CA GLY A 317 21.67 -4.38 5.78
C GLY A 317 21.57 -3.89 4.33
N THR A 318 22.61 -4.12 3.54
CA THR A 318 22.68 -3.63 2.14
C THR A 318 21.78 -4.44 1.22
N LEU A 319 21.63 -5.73 1.51
CA LEU A 319 20.85 -6.73 0.79
C LEU A 319 19.67 -7.26 1.63
N CYS A 320 19.31 -6.59 2.73
CA CYS A 320 18.31 -7.06 3.70
C CYS A 320 18.67 -8.39 4.38
N GLU A 321 19.97 -8.65 4.51
CA GLU A 321 20.59 -9.89 5.00
C GLU A 321 20.48 -10.07 6.53
N SER A 322 20.30 -8.99 7.29
CA SER A 322 20.34 -8.99 8.75
C SER A 322 18.96 -8.75 9.37
N VAL A 323 18.71 -9.33 10.54
CA VAL A 323 17.53 -8.98 11.36
C VAL A 323 17.74 -7.60 11.96
N LYS A 324 16.71 -6.76 11.87
CA LYS A 324 16.79 -5.37 12.32
C LYS A 324 17.04 -5.26 13.82
N THR A 325 18.09 -4.53 14.17
CA THR A 325 18.41 -4.16 15.55
C THR A 325 17.53 -2.99 16.01
N THR A 326 17.12 -3.01 17.28
CA THR A 326 16.23 -2.00 17.87
C THR A 326 16.88 -1.42 19.13
N SER A 327 16.46 -0.21 19.52
CA SER A 327 16.96 0.47 20.72
C SER A 327 16.50 -0.18 22.03
N THR A 328 15.46 -1.02 21.98
CA THR A 328 15.01 -1.83 23.11
C THR A 328 15.93 -3.05 23.27
N PRO A 329 16.40 -3.39 24.49
CA PRO A 329 17.15 -4.62 24.71
C PRO A 329 16.23 -5.84 24.53
N CYS A 330 16.26 -6.42 23.33
CA CYS A 330 15.45 -7.58 22.94
C CYS A 330 16.12 -8.92 23.25
N GLY A 331 17.42 -8.92 23.59
CA GLY A 331 18.24 -10.12 23.74
C GLY A 331 18.92 -10.49 22.42
N ASN A 332 19.03 -11.79 22.14
CA ASN A 332 19.45 -12.26 20.83
C ASN A 332 18.26 -12.32 19.86
N ASN A 333 18.42 -11.72 18.70
CA ASN A 333 17.41 -11.58 17.66
C ASN A 333 17.54 -12.62 16.52
N ASP A 334 18.67 -13.33 16.41
CA ASP A 334 18.83 -14.46 15.47
C ASP A 334 19.02 -15.77 16.24
N LEU A 335 18.02 -16.64 16.17
CA LEU A 335 17.81 -17.76 17.07
C LEU A 335 17.81 -19.08 16.30
N THR A 336 18.73 -19.98 16.64
CA THR A 336 18.69 -21.35 16.13
C THR A 336 17.83 -22.26 17.02
N THR A 337 16.94 -23.04 16.40
CA THR A 337 16.13 -24.05 17.09
C THR A 337 16.92 -25.31 17.43
N SER A 338 16.50 -25.99 18.48
CA SER A 338 16.88 -27.35 18.84
C SER A 338 15.64 -28.27 18.86
N ASN A 339 15.88 -29.56 19.11
CA ASN A 339 14.84 -30.55 19.38
C ASN A 339 14.21 -30.37 20.80
N THR A 340 14.81 -29.57 21.67
CA THR A 340 14.26 -29.19 22.98
C THR A 340 13.47 -27.88 22.92
N LEU A 341 12.50 -27.72 23.82
CA LEU A 341 11.71 -26.49 23.91
C LEU A 341 12.56 -25.33 24.45
N GLN A 342 12.76 -24.32 23.59
CA GLN A 342 13.35 -23.03 23.95
C GLN A 342 12.24 -22.00 24.21
N THR A 343 12.56 -20.88 24.86
CA THR A 343 11.61 -19.82 25.21
C THR A 343 12.18 -18.44 24.86
N ILE A 344 11.33 -17.55 24.35
CA ILE A 344 11.54 -16.10 24.33
C ILE A 344 10.35 -15.39 25.00
N SER A 345 10.62 -14.22 25.55
CA SER A 345 9.62 -13.35 26.19
C SER A 345 10.10 -11.91 26.19
N GLN A 346 9.17 -10.98 26.01
CA GLN A 346 9.42 -9.54 26.21
C GLN A 346 8.20 -8.90 26.87
N SER A 347 8.42 -7.76 27.53
CA SER A 347 7.35 -6.94 28.12
C SER A 347 7.70 -5.45 28.10
N GLY A 348 6.68 -4.61 28.09
CA GLY A 348 6.82 -3.15 28.15
C GLY A 348 7.01 -2.50 26.77
N SER A 349 7.22 -1.17 26.78
CA SER A 349 7.32 -0.36 25.57
C SER A 349 8.54 -0.69 24.73
N GLY A 350 8.32 -0.99 23.44
CA GLY A 350 9.42 -1.23 22.51
C GLY A 350 9.04 -2.03 21.28
N THR A 351 10.05 -2.26 20.44
CA THR A 351 9.94 -3.12 19.26
C THR A 351 11.05 -4.15 19.27
N CYS A 352 10.72 -5.41 19.00
CA CYS A 352 11.68 -6.50 18.90
C CYS A 352 11.37 -7.38 17.69
N TYR A 353 12.42 -7.86 17.01
CA TYR A 353 12.33 -8.79 15.89
C TYR A 353 13.17 -10.03 16.24
N TYR A 354 12.56 -11.21 16.15
CA TYR A 354 13.23 -12.49 16.41
C TYR A 354 13.08 -13.40 15.20
N LEU A 355 14.18 -13.63 14.48
CA LEU A 355 14.24 -14.64 13.43
C LEU A 355 14.59 -15.98 14.08
N ILE A 356 13.68 -16.94 13.98
CA ILE A 356 13.84 -18.30 14.49
C ILE A 356 14.12 -19.23 13.30
N GLN A 357 15.26 -19.91 13.32
CA GLN A 357 15.77 -20.70 12.20
C GLN A 357 15.99 -22.16 12.61
N ALA A 358 15.49 -23.10 11.79
CA ALA A 358 15.81 -24.51 11.87
C ALA A 358 17.12 -24.83 11.12
N PRO A 359 17.88 -25.86 11.55
CA PRO A 359 19.25 -26.08 11.08
C PRO A 359 19.36 -26.56 9.62
N SER A 360 18.25 -27.00 9.00
CA SER A 360 18.17 -27.31 7.57
C SER A 360 16.74 -27.14 7.05
N ASP A 361 16.57 -27.08 5.73
CA ASP A 361 15.26 -26.98 5.07
C ASP A 361 14.36 -28.22 5.23
N ASN A 362 14.90 -29.33 5.74
CA ASN A 362 14.12 -30.52 6.11
C ASN A 362 13.26 -30.31 7.37
N TYR A 363 13.53 -29.26 8.14
CA TYR A 363 12.89 -28.99 9.43
C TYR A 363 11.96 -27.79 9.37
N LYS A 364 10.87 -27.87 10.12
CA LYS A 364 9.93 -26.75 10.33
C LYS A 364 9.96 -26.32 11.78
N VAL A 365 9.87 -25.01 12.02
CA VAL A 365 9.75 -24.42 13.35
C VAL A 365 8.32 -24.63 13.85
N ILE A 366 8.17 -25.18 15.05
CA ILE A 366 6.92 -25.15 15.80
C ILE A 366 7.08 -24.10 16.88
N ALA A 367 6.23 -23.07 16.84
CA ALA A 367 6.17 -22.02 17.85
C ALA A 367 4.82 -22.08 18.57
N THR A 368 4.79 -21.78 19.87
CA THR A 368 3.56 -21.74 20.67
C THR A 368 3.56 -20.51 21.57
N ILE A 369 2.58 -19.63 21.38
CA ILE A 369 2.29 -18.52 22.29
C ILE A 369 1.75 -19.14 23.58
N THR A 370 2.58 -19.23 24.62
CA THR A 370 2.14 -19.82 25.89
C THR A 370 1.23 -18.84 26.63
N ARG A 371 1.57 -17.55 26.57
CA ARG A 371 0.74 -16.42 27.03
C ARG A 371 1.14 -15.13 26.33
N SER A 372 0.19 -14.25 26.09
CA SER A 372 0.44 -12.85 25.76
C SER A 372 -0.69 -11.95 26.28
N SER A 373 -0.35 -10.69 26.51
CA SER A 373 -1.25 -9.63 26.96
C SER A 373 -0.98 -8.38 26.13
N PHE A 374 -2.01 -7.91 25.43
CA PHE A 374 -2.02 -6.73 24.57
C PHE A 374 -3.39 -6.05 24.64
N THR A 375 -3.53 -4.86 24.08
CA THR A 375 -4.84 -4.22 23.92
C THR A 375 -5.73 -5.07 23.02
N ASN A 376 -6.93 -5.44 23.48
CA ASN A 376 -7.87 -6.18 22.64
C ASN A 376 -8.51 -5.25 21.60
N ALA A 377 -8.52 -5.68 20.34
CA ALA A 377 -9.17 -5.01 19.22
C ALA A 377 -9.71 -6.04 18.22
N LEU A 378 -10.58 -5.57 17.30
CA LEU A 378 -11.01 -6.31 16.11
C LEU A 378 -9.79 -6.57 15.20
N THR A 379 -9.10 -5.48 14.84
CA THR A 379 -7.82 -5.50 14.12
C THR A 379 -6.70 -5.04 15.04
N CYS A 380 -5.64 -5.84 15.14
CA CYS A 380 -4.47 -5.62 15.97
C CYS A 380 -3.54 -4.57 15.32
N ALA A 381 -3.92 -3.30 15.42
CA ALA A 381 -3.20 -2.21 14.80
C ALA A 381 -2.12 -1.57 15.70
N LYS A 382 -2.40 -1.32 16.99
CA LYS A 382 -1.54 -0.44 17.82
C LYS A 382 -0.37 -1.17 18.50
N ASN A 383 -0.68 -2.24 19.23
CA ASN A 383 0.29 -3.12 19.89
C ASN A 383 -0.14 -4.57 19.63
N TYR A 384 0.84 -5.46 19.43
CA TYR A 384 0.60 -6.84 19.02
C TYR A 384 1.88 -7.68 19.08
N LEU A 385 1.68 -8.99 19.12
CA LEU A 385 2.67 -9.97 18.66
C LEU A 385 2.29 -10.36 17.23
N GLU A 386 3.18 -10.20 16.27
CA GLU A 386 3.02 -10.70 14.90
C GLU A 386 3.93 -11.91 14.70
N ILE A 387 3.42 -12.97 14.09
CA ILE A 387 4.23 -14.13 13.72
C ILE A 387 4.05 -14.39 12.23
N ASN A 388 5.11 -14.19 11.46
CA ASN A 388 5.17 -14.67 10.08
C ASN A 388 5.81 -16.08 10.08
N TYR A 389 5.01 -17.05 9.67
CA TYR A 389 5.38 -18.47 9.57
C TYR A 389 5.23 -19.01 8.14
N GLU A 390 5.13 -18.12 7.15
CA GLU A 390 5.07 -18.45 5.73
C GLU A 390 6.48 -18.72 5.17
N THR A 391 6.58 -19.11 3.89
CA THR A 391 7.89 -19.18 3.20
C THR A 391 8.45 -17.78 2.92
N ASP A 392 7.55 -16.84 2.63
CA ASP A 392 7.81 -15.42 2.49
C ASP A 392 7.66 -14.71 3.84
N ILE A 393 8.80 -14.52 4.51
CA ILE A 393 8.87 -13.87 5.83
C ILE A 393 8.98 -12.33 5.75
N GLY A 394 8.88 -11.73 4.56
CA GLY A 394 8.82 -10.27 4.37
C GLY A 394 7.40 -9.72 4.21
N ASP A 395 6.44 -10.61 3.96
CA ASP A 395 4.99 -10.39 4.03
C ASP A 395 4.51 -10.07 5.46
N THR A 396 3.32 -9.49 5.63
CA THR A 396 2.76 -9.26 6.97
C THR A 396 2.37 -10.59 7.61
N GLY A 397 2.84 -10.85 8.84
CA GLY A 397 2.49 -12.07 9.60
C GLY A 397 1.14 -12.01 10.31
N ALA A 398 0.76 -13.11 10.96
CA ALA A 398 -0.47 -13.18 11.74
C ALA A 398 -0.35 -12.38 13.04
N ARG A 399 -1.24 -11.41 13.26
CA ARG A 399 -1.24 -10.53 14.44
C ARG A 399 -2.15 -11.01 15.57
N PHE A 400 -1.58 -11.09 16.77
CA PHE A 400 -2.23 -11.47 18.02
C PHE A 400 -2.26 -10.28 18.99
N CYS A 401 -3.45 -9.95 19.47
CA CYS A 401 -3.67 -8.94 20.50
C CYS A 401 -4.91 -9.24 21.35
N GLY A 402 -5.01 -8.59 22.52
CA GLY A 402 -5.79 -9.08 23.65
C GLY A 402 -5.01 -10.14 24.46
N SER A 403 -5.72 -10.85 25.33
CA SER A 403 -5.17 -12.02 26.03
C SER A 403 -5.18 -13.24 25.12
N THR A 404 -4.03 -13.86 24.87
CA THR A 404 -3.91 -15.07 24.04
C THR A 404 -3.04 -16.10 24.75
N SER A 405 -3.39 -17.38 24.65
CA SER A 405 -2.62 -18.49 25.24
C SER A 405 -2.84 -19.79 24.48
N ASN A 406 -1.85 -20.67 24.52
CA ASN A 406 -1.85 -21.99 23.88
C ASN A 406 -2.11 -22.00 22.36
N VAL A 407 -1.81 -20.90 21.66
CA VAL A 407 -1.88 -20.85 20.18
C VAL A 407 -0.57 -21.37 19.61
N GLN A 408 -0.64 -22.44 18.81
CA GLN A 408 0.50 -23.05 18.13
C GLN A 408 0.45 -22.77 16.63
N VAL A 409 1.61 -22.45 16.07
CA VAL A 409 1.83 -22.29 14.63
C VAL A 409 3.02 -23.15 14.20
N LYS A 410 3.01 -23.61 12.94
CA LYS A 410 4.09 -24.40 12.33
C LYS A 410 4.50 -23.72 11.03
N SER A 411 5.80 -23.47 10.86
CA SER A 411 6.29 -22.74 9.70
C SER A 411 6.20 -23.54 8.40
N ALA A 412 6.00 -22.83 7.29
CA ALA A 412 5.96 -23.41 5.96
C ALA A 412 7.35 -23.90 5.52
N GLY A 413 8.41 -23.15 5.81
CA GLY A 413 9.82 -23.54 5.62
C GLY A 413 10.64 -23.56 6.91
N ARG A 414 11.98 -23.51 6.83
CA ARG A 414 12.87 -23.56 8.02
C ARG A 414 12.92 -22.30 8.88
N ARG A 415 12.22 -21.23 8.50
CA ARG A 415 12.29 -19.92 9.19
C ARG A 415 10.91 -19.51 9.69
N LEU A 416 10.90 -18.78 10.80
CA LEU A 416 9.73 -18.16 11.39
C LEU A 416 10.19 -16.83 12.01
N LEU A 417 9.48 -15.74 11.72
CA LEU A 417 9.77 -14.41 12.23
C LEU A 417 8.73 -14.03 13.29
N VAL A 418 9.19 -13.58 14.46
CA VAL A 418 8.33 -13.02 15.51
C VAL A 418 8.63 -11.54 15.67
N THR A 419 7.63 -10.69 15.48
CA THR A 419 7.71 -9.24 15.70
C THR A 419 6.86 -8.88 16.92
N TYR A 420 7.46 -8.18 17.87
CA TYR A 420 6.79 -7.64 19.05
C TYR A 420 6.69 -6.12 18.93
N ILE A 421 5.47 -5.58 18.96
CA ILE A 421 5.18 -4.14 19.06
C ILE A 421 4.45 -3.91 20.39
N GLY A 422 5.14 -3.33 21.36
CA GLY A 422 4.66 -3.22 22.74
C GLY A 422 4.56 -1.80 23.28
N ASP A 423 3.66 -1.63 24.24
CA ASP A 423 3.63 -0.53 25.21
C ASP A 423 3.85 -1.06 26.65
N GLN A 424 3.88 -0.15 27.63
CA GLN A 424 4.18 -0.42 29.04
C GLN A 424 3.32 -1.51 29.72
N PHE A 425 2.15 -1.86 29.18
CA PHE A 425 1.27 -2.91 29.73
C PHE A 425 1.30 -4.23 28.94
N THR A 426 2.06 -4.26 27.84
CA THR A 426 2.11 -5.42 26.95
C THR A 426 3.17 -6.42 27.35
N SER A 427 2.93 -7.70 27.05
CA SER A 427 3.92 -8.76 27.22
C SER A 427 3.59 -10.00 26.39
N PHE A 428 4.61 -10.81 26.10
CA PHE A 428 4.44 -12.15 25.56
C PHE A 428 5.42 -13.16 26.15
N THR A 429 5.08 -14.44 26.04
CA THR A 429 5.97 -15.57 26.23
C THR A 429 5.64 -16.58 25.14
N LEU A 430 6.65 -16.98 24.37
CA LEU A 430 6.54 -17.91 23.25
C LEU A 430 7.60 -19.00 23.41
N THR A 431 7.19 -20.25 23.24
CA THR A 431 8.11 -21.40 23.18
C THR A 431 8.29 -21.86 21.75
N TYR A 432 9.46 -22.41 21.42
CA TYR A 432 9.77 -22.88 20.07
C TYR A 432 10.71 -24.09 20.07
N ARG A 433 10.66 -24.87 18.98
CA ARG A 433 11.55 -25.99 18.64
C ARG A 433 11.45 -26.29 17.14
N HIS A 434 12.24 -27.24 16.62
CA HIS A 434 11.98 -27.83 15.30
C HIS A 434 11.28 -29.21 15.38
N ASP A 435 10.73 -29.64 14.25
CA ASP A 435 9.99 -30.91 14.07
C ASP A 435 10.22 -31.49 12.66
N PRO A 436 10.45 -32.82 12.51
CA PRO A 436 10.67 -33.81 13.57
C PRO A 436 11.98 -33.57 14.34
N PRO A 437 12.17 -34.14 15.54
CA PRO A 437 13.48 -34.17 16.19
C PRO A 437 14.48 -34.97 15.34
N ASP A 438 15.76 -34.61 15.42
CA ASP A 438 16.84 -35.22 14.62
C ASP A 438 16.76 -36.75 14.56
N VAL A 439 16.62 -37.28 13.34
CA VAL A 439 16.75 -38.72 13.10
C VAL A 439 18.22 -39.06 13.31
N ILE A 440 18.51 -39.79 14.40
CA ILE A 440 19.87 -40.31 14.65
C ILE A 440 20.23 -41.23 13.49
N THR A 441 21.05 -40.74 12.57
CA THR A 441 21.64 -41.54 11.50
C THR A 441 22.54 -42.57 12.16
N THR A 442 22.07 -43.81 12.26
CA THR A 442 22.84 -44.90 12.84
C THR A 442 24.11 -45.09 12.04
N THR A 443 25.24 -45.01 12.74
CA THR A 443 26.59 -45.11 12.19
C THR A 443 26.71 -46.35 11.32
N SER A 444 27.10 -46.17 10.06
CA SER A 444 27.41 -47.26 9.14
C SER A 444 28.66 -48.00 9.61
N THR A 445 28.48 -49.11 10.32
CA THR A 445 29.57 -49.95 10.81
C THR A 445 30.38 -50.50 9.64
N THR A 446 31.66 -50.12 9.59
CA THR A 446 32.64 -50.67 8.65
C THR A 446 32.80 -52.18 8.88
N THR A 447 32.31 -52.99 7.93
CA THR A 447 32.56 -54.44 7.94
C THR A 447 33.67 -54.78 6.95
N THR A 448 34.87 -54.98 7.49
CA THR A 448 36.04 -55.45 6.74
C THR A 448 35.84 -56.90 6.31
N THR A 449 35.69 -57.17 5.00
CA THR A 449 35.59 -58.55 4.49
C THR A 449 36.96 -59.05 4.04
N THR A 450 37.44 -60.13 4.65
CA THR A 450 38.70 -60.80 4.31
C THR A 450 38.52 -61.84 3.20
N THR A 451 39.51 -61.92 2.30
CA THR A 451 39.57 -62.86 1.18
C THR A 451 39.88 -64.29 1.60
N PRO A 452 39.28 -65.31 0.96
CA PRO A 452 39.98 -66.55 0.67
C PRO A 452 40.13 -66.83 -0.84
N ARG A 453 41.19 -67.58 -1.17
CA ARG A 453 41.63 -67.98 -2.53
C ARG A 453 41.12 -69.43 -2.85
N PRO A 454 41.46 -70.11 -3.98
CA PRO A 454 40.45 -70.53 -4.98
C PRO A 454 40.42 -72.05 -5.27
N THR A 455 39.39 -72.56 -5.97
CA THR A 455 39.56 -73.69 -6.92
C THR A 455 38.41 -73.93 -7.92
N THR A 456 38.78 -74.04 -9.21
CA THR A 456 38.29 -74.97 -10.26
C THR A 456 36.88 -74.91 -10.87
N ALA A 457 36.84 -74.40 -12.12
CA ALA A 457 36.07 -74.75 -13.34
C ALA A 457 34.92 -75.79 -13.30
N THR A 458 33.82 -75.62 -14.07
CA THR A 458 33.71 -75.83 -15.54
C THR A 458 32.38 -75.21 -16.02
N THR A 459 32.20 -74.32 -17.01
CA THR A 459 32.65 -74.14 -18.42
C THR A 459 31.82 -74.87 -19.50
N THR A 460 30.92 -74.12 -20.17
CA THR A 460 30.52 -74.24 -21.59
C THR A 460 29.94 -72.88 -22.03
N THR A 461 30.69 -71.99 -22.71
CA THR A 461 30.78 -71.78 -24.18
C THR A 461 29.41 -71.66 -24.88
N THR A 462 29.10 -70.66 -25.71
CA THR A 462 29.82 -70.00 -26.84
C THR A 462 29.23 -68.58 -27.13
N THR A 463 29.80 -67.61 -27.87
CA THR A 463 31.14 -67.22 -28.38
C THR A 463 31.03 -65.75 -28.89
N SER A 464 32.13 -64.99 -28.93
CA SER A 464 32.22 -63.60 -29.45
C SER A 464 32.22 -63.52 -31.01
N ARG A 465 32.38 -62.42 -31.78
CA ARG A 465 33.16 -61.15 -31.68
C ARG A 465 32.69 -60.19 -32.86
N PRO A 466 33.31 -59.04 -33.23
CA PRO A 466 32.91 -57.69 -32.76
C PRO A 466 32.89 -56.52 -33.81
N THR A 467 32.74 -55.27 -33.31
CA THR A 467 33.34 -53.98 -33.76
C THR A 467 32.93 -53.39 -35.13
N ILE A 468 32.51 -52.11 -35.14
CA ILE A 468 33.21 -50.96 -35.80
C ILE A 468 32.40 -49.65 -35.58
N GLU A 469 33.12 -48.55 -35.35
CA GLU A 469 32.67 -47.15 -35.22
C GLU A 469 32.79 -46.45 -36.59
N PRO A 470 32.03 -45.37 -36.91
CA PRO A 470 32.76 -44.11 -37.16
C PRO A 470 32.01 -42.77 -36.90
N THR A 471 32.80 -41.82 -36.37
CA THR A 471 32.92 -40.36 -36.58
C THR A 471 31.79 -39.44 -37.09
N THR A 472 31.85 -38.23 -36.50
CA THR A 472 31.40 -36.89 -36.94
C THR A 472 31.78 -36.46 -38.36
N GLU A 473 30.97 -35.59 -38.98
CA GLU A 473 31.43 -34.29 -39.53
C GLU A 473 30.29 -33.28 -39.77
N ALA A 474 30.63 -32.03 -40.04
CA ALA A 474 29.71 -30.89 -40.19
C ALA A 474 29.54 -30.45 -41.65
N THR A 475 28.48 -29.68 -41.97
CA THR A 475 28.41 -28.96 -43.27
C THR A 475 27.75 -27.59 -43.18
N THR A 476 28.36 -26.66 -43.89
CA THR A 476 28.04 -25.24 -44.08
C THR A 476 27.00 -24.98 -45.19
N THR A 477 26.29 -23.86 -45.09
CA THR A 477 25.68 -23.09 -46.20
C THR A 477 25.53 -21.65 -45.69
N THR A 478 26.36 -20.65 -46.05
CA THR A 478 26.77 -20.09 -47.36
C THR A 478 25.65 -19.33 -48.08
N GLU A 479 25.86 -18.03 -48.27
CA GLU A 479 24.99 -17.09 -49.00
C GLU A 479 24.97 -17.36 -50.51
N ALA A 480 23.91 -16.88 -51.19
CA ALA A 480 23.94 -16.60 -52.61
C ALA A 480 23.07 -15.36 -52.93
N THR A 481 23.66 -14.40 -53.65
CA THR A 481 23.06 -13.11 -54.00
C THR A 481 22.97 -12.97 -55.52
N THR A 482 21.81 -12.59 -56.07
CA THR A 482 21.62 -12.00 -57.41
C THR A 482 20.21 -11.39 -57.47
N THR A 483 20.00 -10.07 -57.43
CA THR A 483 20.14 -9.03 -58.49
C THR A 483 19.22 -9.17 -59.71
N GLU A 484 18.21 -8.29 -59.80
CA GLU A 484 17.84 -7.43 -60.96
C GLU A 484 16.88 -6.35 -60.41
N ALA A 485 17.23 -5.06 -60.39
CA ALA A 485 17.30 -4.09 -61.50
C ALA A 485 15.91 -3.65 -62.03
N THR A 486 15.34 -2.58 -61.46
CA THR A 486 15.32 -1.20 -62.03
C THR A 486 14.19 -0.92 -63.02
N THR A 487 13.24 -0.04 -62.67
CA THR A 487 12.87 1.10 -63.53
C THR A 487 12.06 2.17 -62.81
N THR A 488 12.27 3.41 -63.26
CA THR A 488 11.76 4.68 -62.75
C THR A 488 10.39 5.02 -63.34
N THR A 489 9.52 5.67 -62.57
CA THR A 489 8.69 6.76 -63.11
C THR A 489 8.37 7.80 -62.04
N GLU A 490 8.79 9.04 -62.26
CA GLU A 490 8.27 10.21 -61.55
C GLU A 490 6.88 10.57 -62.09
N ALA A 491 6.00 11.06 -61.22
CA ALA A 491 4.79 11.79 -61.63
C ALA A 491 4.59 12.98 -60.68
N THR A 492 5.14 14.12 -61.10
CA THR A 492 4.97 15.41 -60.43
C THR A 492 3.52 15.87 -60.56
N THR A 493 2.90 16.37 -59.49
CA THR A 493 1.82 17.35 -59.65
C THR A 493 1.82 18.36 -58.51
N THR A 494 1.99 19.62 -58.90
CA THR A 494 2.12 20.79 -58.04
C THR A 494 0.75 21.42 -57.76
N THR A 495 0.72 22.39 -56.85
CA THR A 495 -0.34 23.38 -56.52
C THR A 495 -1.21 23.05 -55.29
N LYS A 496 -1.57 24.03 -54.43
CA LYS A 496 -1.20 25.46 -54.40
C LYS A 496 -1.21 25.96 -52.94
N SER A 497 -0.21 26.74 -52.56
CA SER A 497 -0.31 27.61 -51.38
C SER A 497 -1.13 28.85 -51.74
N THR A 498 -2.06 29.25 -50.87
CA THR A 498 -2.86 30.48 -51.05
C THR A 498 -2.59 31.42 -49.89
N THR A 499 -1.68 32.37 -50.11
CA THR A 499 -1.47 33.52 -49.25
C THR A 499 -2.55 34.57 -49.52
N THR A 500 -3.24 35.04 -48.47
CA THR A 500 -4.16 36.18 -48.58
C THR A 500 -3.66 37.33 -47.73
N THR A 501 -2.96 38.26 -48.36
CA THR A 501 -2.58 39.56 -47.78
C THR A 501 -3.76 40.51 -47.87
N LYS A 502 -4.06 41.29 -46.83
CA LYS A 502 -4.88 42.51 -46.96
C LYS A 502 -4.35 43.62 -46.07
N ALA A 503 -4.13 44.78 -46.67
CA ALA A 503 -3.56 45.95 -46.03
C ALA A 503 -4.60 46.75 -45.22
N THR A 504 -4.17 47.16 -44.02
CA THR A 504 -4.04 48.56 -43.57
C THR A 504 -5.14 49.59 -43.86
N THR A 505 -5.72 50.13 -42.78
CA THR A 505 -6.06 51.57 -42.69
C THR A 505 -5.77 52.06 -41.27
N THR A 506 -5.20 53.26 -41.14
CA THR A 506 -4.70 53.86 -39.90
C THR A 506 -5.66 54.92 -39.36
N THR A 507 -5.77 55.04 -38.03
CA THR A 507 -6.18 56.30 -37.36
C THR A 507 -5.47 56.40 -36.01
N GLU A 508 -4.85 57.55 -35.72
CA GLU A 508 -4.03 57.78 -34.52
C GLU A 508 -4.79 58.48 -33.38
N GLU A 509 -4.40 58.12 -32.15
CA GLU A 509 -4.26 58.98 -30.95
C GLU A 509 -5.49 59.59 -30.22
N PRO A 510 -5.36 59.99 -28.92
CA PRO A 510 -4.13 60.14 -28.15
C PRO A 510 -3.99 59.31 -26.85
N THR A 511 -2.78 59.42 -26.32
CA THR A 511 -2.18 58.69 -25.19
C THR A 511 -2.48 59.27 -23.80
N ILE A 512 -2.53 58.39 -22.77
CA ILE A 512 -2.29 58.73 -21.35
C ILE A 512 -1.33 57.68 -20.78
N ALA A 513 -0.30 58.12 -20.06
CA ALA A 513 0.82 57.29 -19.60
C ALA A 513 0.58 56.59 -18.25
N THR A 514 1.23 55.42 -18.08
CA THR A 514 1.38 54.69 -16.81
C THR A 514 2.79 54.08 -16.79
N PRO A 515 3.51 54.05 -15.65
CA PRO A 515 4.98 54.05 -15.68
C PRO A 515 5.64 52.67 -15.87
N GLU A 516 6.92 52.72 -16.22
CA GLU A 516 7.80 51.57 -16.48
C GLU A 516 8.02 50.70 -15.24
N THR A 517 7.86 49.38 -15.39
CA THR A 517 8.36 48.40 -14.41
C THR A 517 9.61 47.75 -14.97
N THR A 518 10.76 48.06 -14.37
CA THR A 518 12.08 47.58 -14.80
C THR A 518 12.18 46.06 -14.74
N THR A 519 12.40 45.41 -15.89
CA THR A 519 12.63 43.97 -15.96
C THR A 519 14.06 43.60 -15.56
N LEU A 520 14.21 42.87 -14.44
CA LEU A 520 15.45 42.14 -14.12
C LEU A 520 15.38 40.72 -14.69
N PRO A 521 16.48 40.16 -15.22
CA PRO A 521 16.46 38.88 -15.91
C PRO A 521 16.30 37.70 -14.94
N LEU A 522 15.54 36.69 -15.38
CA LEU A 522 15.31 35.45 -14.63
C LEU A 522 16.51 34.50 -14.77
N THR A 523 17.48 34.56 -13.85
CA THR A 523 18.62 33.65 -13.81
C THR A 523 18.24 32.31 -13.18
N THR A 524 18.00 31.29 -14.01
CA THR A 524 17.88 29.90 -13.57
C THR A 524 19.27 29.27 -13.38
N GLU A 525 19.94 29.59 -12.29
CA GLU A 525 21.13 28.86 -11.84
C GLU A 525 20.81 28.02 -10.59
N SER A 526 21.04 26.71 -10.69
CA SER A 526 21.09 25.83 -9.52
C SER A 526 22.31 26.24 -8.67
N PRO A 527 22.16 26.53 -7.37
CA PRO A 527 23.28 27.02 -6.59
C PRO A 527 24.36 25.95 -6.45
N THR A 528 25.56 26.23 -6.96
CA THR A 528 26.76 25.43 -6.72
C THR A 528 27.25 25.65 -5.30
N GLY A 529 26.66 24.92 -4.35
CA GLY A 529 27.03 24.94 -2.94
C GLY A 529 26.85 23.57 -2.31
N THR A 530 27.66 23.27 -1.29
CA THR A 530 27.53 22.03 -0.52
C THR A 530 26.60 22.27 0.67
N TRP A 531 25.50 21.50 0.73
CA TRP A 531 24.64 21.50 1.90
C TRP A 531 25.40 20.99 3.13
N GLN A 532 25.20 21.62 4.28
CA GLN A 532 25.58 21.04 5.56
C GLN A 532 24.73 19.80 5.85
N GLU A 533 25.24 18.94 6.73
CA GLU A 533 24.47 17.83 7.28
C GLU A 533 23.23 18.31 8.04
N TRP A 534 22.21 17.47 8.07
CA TRP A 534 20.98 17.73 8.82
C TRP A 534 21.25 17.77 10.32
N THR A 535 20.72 18.76 11.03
CA THR A 535 20.78 18.79 12.50
C THR A 535 20.08 17.58 13.10
N PRO A 536 20.51 17.08 14.27
CA PRO A 536 19.74 16.13 15.06
C PRO A 536 18.29 16.59 15.25
N CYS A 537 17.36 15.64 15.29
CA CYS A 537 15.94 15.93 15.33
C CYS A 537 15.54 16.59 16.67
N SER A 538 14.82 17.72 16.63
CA SER A 538 14.46 18.48 17.84
C SER A 538 13.39 17.84 18.73
N GLY A 539 12.82 16.70 18.33
CA GLY A 539 11.75 15.98 19.04
C GLY A 539 11.86 14.48 18.81
N GLN A 540 11.37 13.67 19.75
CA GLN A 540 11.71 12.23 19.80
C GLN A 540 10.74 11.30 19.08
N CYS A 541 9.53 11.75 18.75
CA CYS A 541 8.47 10.96 18.10
C CYS A 541 7.38 11.89 17.51
N GLY A 542 6.37 11.30 16.86
CA GLY A 542 5.11 11.93 16.46
C GLY A 542 5.21 13.06 15.45
N GLY A 543 6.33 13.19 14.73
CA GLY A 543 6.62 14.35 13.88
C GLY A 543 6.87 15.64 14.68
N CYS A 544 7.02 15.54 16.00
CA CYS A 544 7.19 16.67 16.92
C CYS A 544 8.59 17.32 16.83
N GLY A 545 9.49 16.74 16.04
CA GLY A 545 10.82 17.29 15.81
C GLY A 545 10.93 17.95 14.45
N THR A 546 11.70 19.03 14.40
CA THR A 546 12.24 19.56 13.14
C THR A 546 13.73 19.32 13.07
N SER A 547 14.22 19.14 11.85
CA SER A 547 15.62 19.12 11.50
C SER A 547 15.82 20.15 10.40
N PHE A 548 16.96 20.83 10.40
CA PHE A 548 17.29 21.79 9.36
C PHE A 548 18.70 21.57 8.83
N ARG A 549 18.96 22.09 7.64
CA ARG A 549 20.31 22.20 7.08
C ARG A 549 20.46 23.53 6.34
N ILE A 550 21.70 23.96 6.21
CA ILE A 550 22.06 25.27 5.67
C ILE A 550 22.92 25.07 4.41
N LEU A 551 22.65 25.87 3.38
CA LEU A 551 23.49 26.05 2.21
C LEU A 551 24.25 27.37 2.36
N ASN A 552 25.54 27.38 1.98
CA ASN A 552 26.38 28.58 1.90
C ASN A 552 26.26 29.52 3.10
N ALA A 553 26.68 29.06 4.29
CA ALA A 553 26.82 29.88 5.50
C ALA A 553 25.57 30.68 5.97
N GLY A 554 24.37 30.38 5.44
CA GLY A 554 23.11 31.02 5.84
C GLY A 554 22.20 31.44 4.68
N GLU A 555 22.70 31.46 3.45
CA GLU A 555 21.95 31.95 2.27
C GLU A 555 20.63 31.20 2.03
N LYS A 556 20.58 29.89 2.30
CA LYS A 556 19.34 29.10 2.25
C LYS A 556 19.27 28.14 3.43
N VAL A 557 18.08 28.03 4.04
CA VAL A 557 17.78 27.08 5.12
C VAL A 557 16.66 26.17 4.65
N GLU A 558 16.92 24.87 4.65
CA GLU A 558 15.90 23.84 4.40
C GLU A 558 15.48 23.24 5.74
N ARG A 559 14.17 23.03 5.92
CA ARG A 559 13.59 22.44 7.15
C ARG A 559 12.73 21.24 6.77
N LYS A 560 12.82 20.17 7.56
CA LYS A 560 11.92 19.01 7.48
C LYS A 560 11.44 18.61 8.86
N PHE A 561 10.29 17.95 8.92
CA PHE A 561 9.88 17.22 10.10
C PHE A 561 10.66 15.92 10.21
N CYS A 562 10.83 15.42 11.43
CA CYS A 562 11.60 14.22 11.71
C CYS A 562 11.01 13.46 12.91
N ASN A 563 11.40 12.19 13.05
CA ASN A 563 10.83 11.25 14.02
C ASN A 563 9.30 11.14 13.91
N ILE A 564 8.81 10.82 12.71
CA ILE A 564 7.39 10.72 12.37
C ILE A 564 6.66 9.50 12.96
N SER A 565 7.38 8.53 13.55
CA SER A 565 6.80 7.38 14.23
C SER A 565 5.91 7.79 15.41
N PRO A 566 4.70 7.22 15.61
CA PRO A 566 3.78 7.65 16.67
C PRO A 566 4.40 7.71 18.07
N CYS A 567 4.09 8.76 18.83
CA CYS A 567 4.46 8.83 20.25
C CYS A 567 3.63 7.85 21.08
N ILE A 568 4.27 7.17 22.03
CA ILE A 568 3.59 6.29 23.00
C ILE A 568 3.01 7.17 24.13
N GLY A 569 1.68 7.22 24.26
CA GLY A 569 0.96 7.89 25.36
C GLY A 569 0.30 9.24 25.03
N ASN A 570 -0.26 9.89 26.05
CA ASN A 570 -1.11 11.10 25.96
C ASN A 570 -0.31 12.42 25.72
N TRP A 571 0.59 12.44 24.75
CA TRP A 571 1.42 13.61 24.48
C TRP A 571 0.75 14.57 23.48
N CYS A 572 0.90 15.89 23.68
CA CYS A 572 0.51 16.93 22.70
C CYS A 572 1.74 17.45 21.91
N CYS A 573 1.57 17.85 20.64
CA CYS A 573 2.59 18.46 19.78
C CYS A 573 1.91 19.29 18.69
N ASP A 574 2.06 20.61 18.75
CA ASP A 574 1.79 21.52 17.64
C ASP A 574 3.07 21.59 16.78
N PRO A 575 3.02 21.61 15.42
CA PRO A 575 1.88 21.93 14.55
C PRO A 575 0.97 20.75 14.14
N TYR A 576 1.10 19.56 14.75
CA TYR A 576 0.48 18.33 14.22
C TYR A 576 -0.21 17.42 15.26
N LYS A 577 -1.22 17.90 16.00
CA LYS A 577 -2.16 17.00 16.69
C LYS A 577 -3.62 17.42 16.65
N PHE A 578 -4.46 16.41 16.41
CA PHE A 578 -5.81 16.32 16.95
C PHE A 578 -5.74 15.81 18.39
N VAL A 579 -6.38 16.48 19.37
CA VAL A 579 -7.71 16.14 19.94
C VAL A 579 -8.19 17.32 20.83
N ALA A 580 -9.49 17.43 21.11
CA ALA A 580 -10.04 18.23 22.22
C ALA A 580 -11.42 17.68 22.65
N PRO A 581 -11.96 18.01 23.85
CA PRO A 581 -11.33 18.49 25.08
C PRO A 581 -11.23 17.35 26.12
N PHE A 582 -10.45 17.40 27.21
CA PHE A 582 -10.70 18.22 28.41
C PHE A 582 -9.43 18.74 29.11
N TYR A 583 -8.23 18.44 28.59
CA TYR A 583 -6.97 18.66 29.31
C TYR A 583 -5.95 19.59 28.61
N CYS A 584 -6.39 20.41 27.65
CA CYS A 584 -5.61 21.55 27.17
C CYS A 584 -5.75 22.73 28.14
N VAL A 585 -5.09 22.65 29.30
CA VAL A 585 -4.97 23.79 30.24
C VAL A 585 -3.50 24.05 30.55
N PRO A 586 -2.90 25.12 30.01
CA PRO A 586 -1.63 25.62 30.51
C PRO A 586 -1.89 26.41 31.80
N LYS A 587 -1.75 25.75 32.96
CA LYS A 587 -1.52 26.45 34.23
C LYS A 587 -0.34 25.82 34.96
N GLU A 588 0.75 26.57 34.99
CA GLU A 588 1.89 26.28 35.84
C GLU A 588 1.46 26.24 37.31
N GLY A 589 1.73 25.12 37.97
CA GLY A 589 1.66 25.04 39.42
C GLY A 589 2.91 25.63 40.06
N ARG A 590 2.96 26.96 40.25
CA ARG A 590 3.86 27.58 41.23
C ARG A 590 3.16 28.61 42.11
N SER A 591 3.11 28.27 43.39
CA SER A 591 2.65 29.02 44.56
C SER A 591 3.47 28.42 45.72
N LEU A 592 4.23 29.13 46.54
CA LEU A 592 4.45 30.58 46.72
C LEU A 592 5.96 30.90 46.85
N ASP A 593 6.32 32.18 46.71
CA ASP A 593 7.11 32.87 47.75
C ASP A 593 6.57 34.31 47.92
N PRO A 594 6.13 34.73 49.13
CA PRO A 594 5.65 36.09 49.37
C PRO A 594 6.75 37.14 49.69
N ASN A 595 8.04 36.79 49.78
CA ASN A 595 9.06 37.65 50.42
C ASN A 595 10.37 37.89 49.63
N SER A 596 10.28 38.46 48.42
CA SER A 596 11.33 39.32 47.81
C SER A 596 10.81 39.84 46.45
N GLY A 597 10.65 41.13 46.13
CA GLY A 597 11.21 42.35 46.70
C GLY A 597 12.01 43.09 45.62
N ILE A 598 11.44 44.18 45.04
CA ILE A 598 12.12 45.24 44.23
C ILE A 598 12.55 44.80 42.79
N ILE A 599 12.37 45.51 41.66
CA ILE A 599 11.65 46.76 41.26
C ILE A 599 11.38 46.73 39.71
N VAL A 600 10.26 47.34 39.26
CA VAL A 600 9.92 48.08 37.99
C VAL A 600 10.97 48.07 36.83
N THR A 601 10.69 47.90 35.53
CA THR A 601 9.68 48.51 34.59
C THR A 601 9.28 47.59 33.41
N ASP A 602 8.65 48.02 32.30
CA ASP A 602 7.34 48.71 32.03
C ASP A 602 7.29 49.22 30.55
N PHE A 603 6.08 49.47 29.98
CA PHE A 603 5.76 50.06 28.64
C PHE A 603 6.19 49.29 27.35
N SER A 604 5.45 49.30 26.22
CA SER A 604 4.10 49.80 25.90
C SER A 604 3.52 49.22 24.58
N ASN A 605 2.21 49.39 24.40
CA ASN A 605 1.36 49.11 23.23
C ASN A 605 1.83 49.69 21.88
N ASP A 606 1.33 49.08 20.79
CA ASP A 606 0.54 49.67 19.67
C ASP A 606 -0.17 48.48 18.99
N GLU A 607 -1.48 48.27 19.07
CA GLU A 607 -2.59 48.93 18.35
C GLU A 607 -2.42 49.04 16.83
N ASP A 608 -2.89 48.02 16.07
CA ASP A 608 -3.61 48.22 14.78
C ASP A 608 -4.20 46.90 14.22
N THR A 609 -5.47 46.58 14.54
CA THR A 609 -6.37 45.80 13.66
C THR A 609 -7.85 46.16 13.93
N PRO A 610 -8.66 46.48 12.89
CA PRO A 610 -10.05 46.90 13.09
C PRO A 610 -11.01 45.71 13.28
N THR A 611 -11.96 45.88 14.18
CA THR A 611 -13.06 44.94 14.45
C THR A 611 -14.15 45.01 13.37
N MET A 612 -14.71 43.86 12.98
CA MET A 612 -16.01 43.79 12.31
C MET A 612 -16.91 42.74 12.94
N TYR A 613 -17.85 43.24 13.75
CA TYR A 613 -19.19 42.73 14.05
C TYR A 613 -19.52 41.25 13.81
N GLU A 614 -19.77 40.56 14.91
CA GLU A 614 -20.74 39.47 14.96
C GLU A 614 -22.12 39.96 14.47
N ARG A 615 -22.81 39.13 13.68
CA ARG A 615 -24.26 39.18 13.53
C ARG A 615 -24.83 37.78 13.69
N ASP A 616 -25.75 37.63 14.63
CA ASP A 616 -26.60 36.45 14.76
C ASP A 616 -27.31 36.14 13.43
N ILE A 617 -27.02 34.97 12.85
CA ILE A 617 -27.89 34.37 11.84
C ILE A 617 -28.59 33.18 12.49
N LYS A 618 -29.82 33.44 12.94
CA LYS A 618 -30.78 32.38 13.25
C LYS A 618 -31.06 31.60 11.96
N TRP A 619 -31.00 30.28 12.04
CA TRP A 619 -31.51 29.40 10.99
C TRP A 619 -33.03 29.28 11.10
N PRO A 620 -33.77 29.63 10.05
CA PRO A 620 -34.95 28.89 9.66
C PRO A 620 -34.75 28.29 8.27
N LEU A 621 -35.14 27.02 8.10
CA LEU A 621 -35.92 26.54 6.96
C LEU A 621 -36.17 25.03 7.11
N SER A 622 -37.36 24.72 7.61
CA SER A 622 -38.03 23.45 7.34
C SER A 622 -38.31 23.34 5.84
N PHE A 623 -37.93 22.22 5.21
CA PHE A 623 -38.46 21.83 3.91
C PHE A 623 -39.33 20.59 4.07
N THR A 624 -40.62 20.77 3.80
CA THR A 624 -41.61 19.70 3.73
C THR A 624 -41.50 19.01 2.37
N LEU A 625 -41.49 17.67 2.37
CA LEU A 625 -41.64 16.88 1.15
C LEU A 625 -43.14 16.67 0.89
N GLU A 626 -43.63 17.17 -0.25
CA GLU A 626 -44.85 16.68 -0.88
C GLU A 626 -44.46 15.88 -2.13
N ARG A 627 -44.91 14.61 -2.17
CA ARG A 627 -45.11 13.80 -3.37
C ARG A 627 -46.59 13.44 -3.37
N ASP A 628 -47.21 13.45 -4.55
CA ASP A 628 -48.42 12.66 -4.81
C ASP A 628 -48.07 11.15 -4.82
#